data_AF-A0A1G2ZBT3-F1
#
_entry.id   AF-A0A1G2ZBT3-F1
#
_cell.length_a   1.000
_cell.length_b   1.000
_cell.length_c   1.000
_cell.angle_alpha   90.00
_cell.angle_beta   90.00
_cell.angle_gamma   90.00
#
_symmetry.space_group_name_H-M   'P 1'
#
loop_
_entity.id
_entity.type
_entity.pdbx_description
1 polymer ?
#
loop_
_entity_poly.entity_id
_entity_poly.type
_entity_poly.pdbx_seq_one_letter_code
_entity_poly.pdbx_strand_id
1 'polypeptide(L)'
;MHPRAQRRLAHILADAANRGVTVVAETHSSLLLKEVQTIVARGELATDKVKLHWVQRQEDGHTVVRPTDLDENGAYGDWPEDFDEVELDAEKAYLDAVEEKKASA
;
A
#
# COMPACT_ATOMS: atom_id res chain seq x y z
N MET A 1 -6.51 13.16 1.17
CA MET A 1 -6.56 13.15 -0.31
C MET A 1 -7.68 12.20 -0.74
N HIS A 2 -8.57 12.60 -1.65
CA HIS A 2 -9.74 11.78 -2.02
C HIS A 2 -9.30 10.40 -2.59
N PRO A 3 -9.92 9.26 -2.22
CA PRO A 3 -9.52 7.91 -2.67
C PRO A 3 -9.29 7.78 -4.19
N ARG A 4 -10.20 8.36 -4.98
CA ARG A 4 -10.08 8.43 -6.45
C ARG A 4 -8.80 9.13 -6.93
N ALA A 5 -8.37 10.18 -6.24
CA ALA A 5 -7.15 10.89 -6.57
C ALA A 5 -5.90 10.06 -6.23
N GLN A 6 -5.94 9.27 -5.14
CA GLN A 6 -4.85 8.36 -4.76
C GLN A 6 -4.62 7.31 -5.85
N ARG A 7 -5.69 6.68 -6.33
CA ARG A 7 -5.62 5.73 -7.44
C ARG A 7 -5.12 6.40 -8.73
N ARG A 8 -5.65 7.56 -9.11
CA ARG A 8 -5.20 8.27 -10.32
C ARG A 8 -3.72 8.69 -10.23
N LEU A 9 -3.23 9.02 -9.04
CA LEU A 9 -1.84 9.37 -8.82
C LEU A 9 -0.91 8.20 -9.18
N ALA A 10 -1.25 6.96 -8.81
CA ALA A 10 -0.45 5.78 -9.16
C ALA A 10 -0.20 5.67 -10.68
N HIS A 11 -1.22 5.92 -11.50
CA HIS A 11 -1.10 5.96 -12.97
C HIS A 11 -0.14 7.05 -13.44
N ILE A 12 -0.19 8.25 -12.84
CA ILE A 12 0.72 9.35 -13.19
C ILE A 12 2.18 8.99 -12.86
N LEU A 13 2.41 8.33 -11.72
CA LEU A 13 3.74 7.87 -11.32
C LEU A 13 4.25 6.77 -12.25
N ALA A 14 3.39 5.81 -12.60
CA ALA A 14 3.70 4.74 -13.57
C ALA A 14 4.05 5.31 -14.95
N ASP A 15 3.26 6.27 -15.45
CA ASP A 15 3.54 6.97 -16.71
C ASP A 15 4.90 7.68 -16.68
N ALA A 16 5.26 8.31 -15.56
CA ALA A 16 6.56 8.95 -15.39
C ALA A 16 7.70 7.92 -15.43
N ALA A 17 7.58 6.81 -14.68
CA ALA A 17 8.54 5.72 -14.69
C ALA A 17 8.69 5.10 -16.09
N ASN A 18 7.60 4.96 -16.84
CA ASN A 18 7.62 4.46 -18.21
C ASN A 18 8.36 5.38 -19.19
N ARG A 19 8.36 6.69 -18.95
CA ARG A 19 9.18 7.66 -19.71
C ARG A 19 10.65 7.69 -19.30
N GLY A 20 11.08 6.83 -18.37
CA GLY A 20 12.44 6.80 -17.84
C GLY A 20 12.72 7.85 -16.76
N VAL A 21 11.68 8.46 -16.18
CA VAL A 21 11.83 9.37 -15.04
C VAL A 21 11.94 8.55 -13.76
N THR A 22 12.98 8.77 -12.96
CA THR A 22 13.08 8.18 -11.63
C THR A 22 12.16 8.89 -10.65
N VAL A 23 11.25 8.15 -10.04
CA VAL A 23 10.27 8.66 -9.08
C VAL A 23 10.59 8.07 -7.71
N VAL A 24 10.73 8.94 -6.70
CA VAL A 24 10.77 8.54 -5.29
C VAL A 24 9.54 9.13 -4.63
N ALA A 25 8.69 8.27 -4.08
CA ALA A 25 7.46 8.66 -3.43
C ALA A 25 7.35 7.96 -2.07
N GLU A 26 6.98 8.73 -1.05
CA GLU A 26 6.62 8.22 0.27
C GLU A 26 5.10 8.20 0.38
N THR A 27 4.54 7.10 0.89
CA THR A 27 3.10 6.99 1.08
C THR A 27 2.74 6.07 2.24
N HIS A 28 1.65 6.42 2.92
CA HIS A 28 0.93 5.56 3.86
C HIS A 28 -0.44 5.15 3.29
N SER A 29 -0.64 5.26 1.97
CA SER A 29 -1.91 4.92 1.32
C SER A 29 -1.88 3.48 0.82
N SER A 30 -2.67 2.60 1.45
CA SER A 30 -2.93 1.25 0.96
C SER A 30 -3.49 1.28 -0.47
N LEU A 31 -4.39 2.23 -0.78
CA LEU A 31 -4.97 2.40 -2.11
C LEU A 31 -3.97 2.75 -3.20
N LEU A 32 -2.95 3.59 -2.92
CA LEU A 32 -1.92 3.92 -3.89
C LEU A 32 -1.07 2.69 -4.17
N LEU A 33 -0.62 1.99 -3.13
CA LEU A 33 0.17 0.77 -3.26
C LEU A 33 -0.60 -0.30 -4.04
N LYS A 34 -1.86 -0.55 -3.69
CA LYS A 34 -2.75 -1.50 -4.37
C LYS A 34 -2.95 -1.17 -5.85
N GLU A 35 -3.03 0.12 -6.19
CA GLU A 35 -3.15 0.53 -7.59
C GLU A 35 -1.84 0.32 -8.35
N VAL A 36 -0.67 0.53 -7.74
CA VAL A 36 0.63 0.18 -8.36
C VAL A 36 0.70 -1.32 -8.63
N GLN A 37 0.33 -2.16 -7.65
CA GLN A 37 0.22 -3.62 -7.83
C GLN A 37 -0.71 -3.96 -9.01
N THR A 38 -1.86 -3.29 -9.09
CA THR A 38 -2.84 -3.50 -10.17
C THR A 38 -2.26 -3.13 -11.54
N ILE A 39 -1.52 -2.03 -11.65
CA ILE A 39 -0.87 -1.59 -12.90
C ILE A 39 0.18 -2.63 -13.35
N VAL A 40 0.99 -3.14 -12.41
CA VAL A 40 1.99 -4.18 -12.69
C VAL A 40 1.30 -5.49 -13.13
N ALA A 41 0.27 -5.94 -12.41
CA ALA A 41 -0.49 -7.15 -12.73
C ALA A 41 -1.19 -7.09 -14.10
N ARG A 42 -1.47 -5.88 -14.62
CA ARG A 42 -2.01 -5.67 -15.97
C ARG A 42 -0.93 -5.62 -17.06
N GLY A 43 0.35 -5.67 -16.69
CA GLY A 43 1.47 -5.53 -17.62
C GLY A 43 1.68 -4.09 -18.13
N GLU A 44 1.09 -3.09 -17.47
CA GLU A 44 1.21 -1.67 -17.84
C GLU A 44 2.53 -1.04 -17.31
N LEU A 45 3.15 -1.68 -16.31
CA LEU A 45 4.43 -1.29 -15.73
C LEU A 45 5.25 -2.56 -15.45
N ALA A 46 6.50 -2.59 -15.93
CA ALA A 46 7.39 -3.72 -15.71
C ALA A 46 7.83 -3.80 -14.23
N THR A 47 7.97 -5.01 -13.71
CA THR A 47 8.31 -5.28 -12.30
C THR A 47 9.65 -4.68 -11.91
N ASP A 48 10.62 -4.67 -12.82
CA ASP A 48 11.96 -4.11 -12.63
C ASP A 48 11.98 -2.57 -12.51
N LYS A 49 10.89 -1.89 -12.86
CA LYS A 49 10.73 -0.44 -12.70
C LYS A 49 10.21 -0.02 -11.33
N VAL A 50 9.89 -0.96 -10.45
CA VAL A 50 9.30 -0.68 -9.15
C VAL A 50 10.05 -1.41 -8.05
N LYS A 51 10.37 -0.69 -6.98
CA LYS A 51 10.97 -1.26 -5.79
C LYS A 51 10.37 -0.60 -4.55
N LEU A 52 9.79 -1.42 -3.68
CA LEU A 52 9.25 -0.95 -2.41
C LEU A 52 10.35 -0.93 -1.37
N HIS A 53 10.42 0.14 -0.58
CA HIS A 53 11.29 0.22 0.59
C HIS A 53 10.40 0.40 1.80
N TRP A 54 10.19 -0.68 2.54
CA TRP A 54 9.40 -0.61 3.76
C TRP A 54 10.25 -0.08 4.91
N VAL A 55 9.78 0.98 5.57
CA VAL A 55 10.50 1.61 6.68
C VAL A 55 9.76 1.29 7.96
N GLN A 56 10.40 0.57 8.87
CA GLN A 56 9.84 0.18 10.16
C GLN A 56 10.78 0.59 11.28
N ARG A 57 10.20 1.05 12.39
CA ARG A 57 10.92 1.31 13.63
C ARG A 57 10.84 0.08 14.53
N GLN A 58 11.99 -0.38 15.00
CA GLN A 58 12.12 -1.51 15.93
C GLN A 58 11.85 -1.05 17.38
N GLU A 59 11.61 -1.99 18.28
CA GLU A 59 11.34 -1.72 19.71
C GLU A 59 12.46 -0.95 20.40
N ASP A 60 13.71 -1.20 19.99
CA ASP A 60 14.91 -0.50 20.49
C ASP A 60 15.05 0.95 19.95
N GLY A 61 14.15 1.37 19.06
CA GLY A 61 14.11 2.70 18.47
C GLY A 61 14.93 2.85 17.18
N HIS A 62 15.62 1.82 16.71
CA HIS A 62 16.33 1.87 15.44
C HIS A 62 15.39 1.68 14.25
N THR A 63 15.73 2.29 13.11
CA THR A 63 14.96 2.18 11.86
C THR A 63 15.57 1.09 10.98
N VAL A 64 14.73 0.17 10.52
CA VAL A 64 15.09 -0.86 9.55
C VAL A 64 14.35 -0.59 8.24
N VAL A 65 15.07 -0.65 7.13
CA VAL A 65 14.50 -0.55 5.78
C VAL A 65 14.54 -1.92 5.13
N ARG A 66 13.38 -2.45 4.75
CA ARG A 66 13.24 -3.73 4.05
C ARG A 66 12.89 -3.47 2.59
N PRO A 67 13.83 -3.70 1.66
CA PRO A 67 13.55 -3.59 0.24
C PRO A 67 12.80 -4.82 -0.26
N THR A 68 11.82 -4.60 -1.13
CA THR A 68 10.95 -5.65 -1.66
C THR A 68 10.67 -5.42 -3.14
N ASP A 69 10.79 -6.49 -3.92
CA ASP A 69 10.53 -6.49 -5.36
C ASP A 69 9.10 -6.99 -5.65
N LEU A 70 8.53 -6.54 -6.75
CA LEU A 70 7.23 -7.04 -7.23
C LEU A 70 7.41 -8.29 -8.07
N ASP A 71 6.51 -9.26 -7.88
CA ASP A 71 6.34 -10.36 -8.81
C ASP A 71 5.45 -9.96 -10.02
N GLU A 72 5.33 -10.88 -10.98
CA GLU A 72 4.52 -10.68 -12.20
C GLU A 72 3.02 -10.48 -11.92
N ASN A 73 2.53 -10.91 -10.75
CA ASN A 73 1.15 -10.73 -10.32
C ASN A 73 0.95 -9.41 -9.55
N GLY A 74 1.99 -8.59 -9.44
CA GLY A 74 1.96 -7.36 -8.66
C GLY A 74 1.96 -7.60 -7.15
N ALA A 75 2.34 -8.77 -6.65
CA ALA A 75 2.52 -9.01 -5.22
C ALA A 75 3.95 -8.65 -4.78
N TYR A 76 4.08 -8.16 -3.55
CA TYR A 76 5.36 -7.84 -2.93
C TYR A 76 5.90 -9.02 -2.08
N GLY A 77 5.41 -10.25 -2.26
CA GLY A 77 5.83 -11.39 -1.44
C GLY A 77 5.53 -11.18 0.06
N ASP A 78 6.57 -11.14 0.90
CA ASP A 78 6.49 -10.83 2.34
C ASP A 78 6.03 -9.38 2.56
N TRP A 79 4.73 -9.16 2.39
CA TRP A 79 4.06 -7.90 2.66
C TRP A 79 4.01 -7.69 4.19
N PRO A 80 4.52 -6.56 4.69
CA PRO A 80 4.42 -6.24 6.11
C PRO A 80 2.94 -6.08 6.50
N GLU A 81 2.46 -6.98 7.35
CA GLU A 81 1.08 -7.16 7.80
C GLU A 81 0.44 -5.90 8.44
N ASP A 82 1.24 -4.93 8.90
CA ASP A 82 0.79 -3.81 9.74
C ASP A 82 -0.26 -2.87 9.13
N PHE A 83 -0.46 -2.80 7.81
CA PHE A 83 -1.44 -1.84 7.23
C PHE A 83 -2.85 -2.41 7.07
N ASP A 84 -2.96 -3.59 6.46
CA ASP A 84 -4.26 -4.18 6.15
C ASP A 84 -4.91 -4.73 7.43
N GLU A 85 -4.11 -5.27 8.37
CA GLU A 85 -4.60 -5.76 9.66
C GLU A 85 -5.15 -4.64 10.54
N VAL A 86 -4.43 -3.51 10.64
CA VAL A 86 -4.87 -2.37 11.46
C VAL A 86 -6.14 -1.74 10.90
N GLU A 87 -6.28 -1.65 9.58
CA GLU A 87 -7.51 -1.13 8.93
C GLU A 87 -8.70 -2.07 9.18
N LEU A 88 -8.50 -3.38 9.02
CA LEU A 88 -9.51 -4.41 9.30
C LEU A 88 -9.93 -4.45 10.77
N ASP A 89 -8.96 -4.37 11.69
CA ASP A 89 -9.22 -4.37 13.14
C ASP A 89 -9.99 -3.11 13.56
N ALA A 90 -9.64 -1.95 13.00
CA ALA A 90 -10.36 -0.71 13.26
C ALA A 90 -11.81 -0.79 12.75
N GLU A 91 -12.04 -1.35 11.57
CA GLU A 91 -13.39 -1.52 11.02
C GLU A 91 -14.22 -2.52 11.83
N LYS A 92 -13.60 -3.64 12.24
CA LYS A 92 -14.23 -4.63 13.12
C LYS A 92 -14.62 -4.02 14.47
N ALA A 93 -13.71 -3.30 15.12
CA ALA A 93 -13.97 -2.66 16.41
C ALA A 93 -15.15 -1.66 16.34
N TYR A 94 -15.30 -0.95 15.22
CA TYR A 94 -16.45 -0.08 14.99
C TYR A 94 -17.76 -0.86 14.86
N LEU A 95 -17.77 -1.94 14.07
CA LEU A 95 -18.95 -2.79 13.89
C LEU A 95 -19.40 -3.38 15.23
N ASP A 96 -18.47 -3.94 16.00
CA ASP A 96 -18.73 -4.50 17.33
C ASP A 96 -19.37 -3.45 18.26
N ALA A 97 -18.83 -2.24 18.31
CA ALA A 97 -19.38 -1.15 19.13
C ALA A 97 -20.79 -0.72 18.70
N VAL A 98 -21.10 -0.77 17.40
CA VAL A 98 -22.45 -0.49 16.89
C VAL A 98 -23.44 -1.58 17.27
N GLU A 99 -23.03 -2.85 17.23
CA GLU A 99 -23.86 -3.98 17.64
C GLU A 99 -24.19 -3.94 19.13
N GLU A 100 -23.18 -3.72 19.99
CA GLU A 100 -23.36 -3.59 21.44
C GLU A 100 -24.32 -2.44 21.80
N LYS A 101 -24.19 -1.29 21.12
CA LYS A 101 -25.08 -0.14 21.32
C LYS A 101 -26.52 -0.44 20.91
N LYS A 102 -26.74 -1.22 19.85
CA LYS A 102 -28.08 -1.64 19.41
C LYS A 102 -28.68 -2.71 20.34
N ALA A 103 -27.86 -3.60 20.89
CA ALA A 103 -28.30 -4.61 21.84
C ALA A 103 -28.66 -4.03 23.22
N SER A 104 -28.10 -2.86 23.56
CA SER A 104 -28.34 -2.15 24.82
C SER A 104 -29.45 -1.09 24.74
N ALA A 105 -30.13 -0.95 23.58
CA ALA A 105 -31.20 0.01 23.31
C ALA A 105 -32.55 -0.69 23.15
#